data_AF-A0A3A6PBT0-F1
#
_entry.id   AF-A0A3A6PBT0-F1
#
_cell.length_a   1.000
_cell.length_b   1.000
_cell.length_c   1.000
_cell.angle_alpha   90.00
_cell.angle_beta   90.00
_cell.angle_gamma   90.00
#
_symmetry.space_group_name_H-M   'P 1'
#
loop_
_entity.id
_entity.type
_entity.pdbx_description
1 polymer ?
#
loop_
_entity_poly.entity_id
_entity_poly.type
_entity_poly.pdbx_seq_one_letter_code
_entity_poly.pdbx_strand_id
1 'polypeptide(L)'
;MDMNRMTSGVPMVRIDGARVRNLREAKGLTQLFLATSVGVTTDTISRWENKRYPTIKKENGLKLAEALEVELAEILESVAEAEPQPAAVEAPAAPTAAPAAPAAADAAPAPAPESGGQQEEEPAAEQVLPAARPPSWPKFAGAGVLLLALLAFLGWWVYPVSEQFTITASRLLPRHTVAGQPFPVAITVASNSTTPLSLIVRENLPEGAALLSAVPAYSAYEDKAREVKWLRKIDGSQVFAYMVKLKQPEGAAAFTGKVALSRGVGRQIEVSGNAVVQIGQFHWADADADGRISDEEILMVSDEFSGIKGLAINIDQVEEIWLGSGYVWNKEKKRFEVLP
;
A
#
# COMPACT_ATOMS: atom_id res chain seq x y z
N MET A 1 -38.12 27.46 23.30
CA MET A 1 -37.67 26.41 22.35
C MET A 1 -36.34 25.92 22.88
N ASP A 2 -36.35 24.79 23.57
CA ASP A 2 -35.19 24.24 24.28
C ASP A 2 -34.15 23.64 23.31
N MET A 3 -32.94 24.19 23.33
CA MET A 3 -31.78 23.77 22.53
C MET A 3 -30.91 22.74 23.29
N ASN A 4 -31.51 21.71 23.92
CA ASN A 4 -30.78 20.73 24.72
C ASN A 4 -30.99 19.26 24.31
N ARG A 5 -31.07 18.98 23.01
CA ARG A 5 -31.00 17.60 22.48
C ARG A 5 -30.06 17.57 21.28
N MET A 6 -29.20 16.55 21.25
CA MET A 6 -28.34 16.07 20.15
C MET A 6 -26.82 16.30 20.26
N THR A 7 -26.24 16.14 21.46
CA THR A 7 -24.91 15.50 21.60
C THR A 7 -25.05 14.24 22.45
N SER A 8 -25.84 13.29 21.96
CA SER A 8 -25.88 11.94 22.53
C SER A 8 -24.73 11.16 21.88
N GLY A 9 -23.58 11.08 22.57
CA GLY A 9 -22.53 10.14 22.18
C GLY A 9 -23.12 8.74 22.03
N VAL A 10 -22.65 7.97 21.04
CA VAL A 10 -23.14 6.62 20.79
C VAL A 10 -22.92 5.79 22.07
N PRO A 11 -23.97 5.24 22.70
CA PRO A 11 -23.82 4.52 23.96
C PRO A 11 -22.90 3.32 23.77
N MET A 12 -21.92 3.15 24.66
CA MET A 12 -20.94 2.06 24.63
C MET A 12 -21.23 1.05 25.75
N VAL A 13 -20.90 -0.22 25.52
CA VAL A 13 -21.05 -1.32 26.50
C VAL A 13 -19.80 -2.19 26.52
N ARG A 14 -19.51 -2.77 27.68
CA ARG A 14 -18.36 -3.66 27.86
C ARG A 14 -18.80 -5.13 27.96
N ILE A 15 -18.44 -5.92 26.97
CA ILE A 15 -18.79 -7.33 26.83
C ILE A 15 -17.72 -8.27 27.41
N ASP A 16 -18.17 -9.42 27.92
CA ASP A 16 -17.30 -10.53 28.28
C ASP A 16 -17.05 -11.42 27.07
N GLY A 17 -15.92 -11.20 26.40
CA GLY A 17 -15.53 -11.94 25.20
C GLY A 17 -15.52 -13.47 25.37
N ALA A 18 -15.10 -13.95 26.54
CA ALA A 18 -15.07 -15.39 26.81
C ALA A 18 -16.50 -15.96 26.89
N ARG A 19 -17.42 -15.21 27.49
CA ARG A 19 -18.83 -15.60 27.58
C ARG A 19 -19.52 -15.57 26.22
N VAL A 20 -19.24 -14.56 25.39
CA VAL A 20 -19.70 -14.47 23.99
C VAL A 20 -19.24 -15.70 23.21
N ARG A 21 -17.96 -16.06 23.32
CA ARG A 21 -17.40 -17.25 22.66
C ARG A 21 -18.08 -18.54 23.11
N ASN A 22 -18.26 -18.72 24.42
CA ASN A 22 -18.89 -19.91 24.97
C ASN A 22 -20.35 -20.06 24.50
N LEU A 23 -21.12 -18.97 24.49
CA LEU A 23 -22.50 -18.96 23.99
C LEU A 23 -22.55 -19.30 22.50
N ARG A 24 -21.65 -18.73 21.70
CA ARG A 24 -21.53 -19.03 20.27
C ARG A 24 -21.25 -20.52 20.04
N GLU A 25 -20.25 -21.08 20.74
CA GLU A 25 -19.83 -22.47 20.58
C GLU A 25 -20.89 -23.46 21.09
N ALA A 26 -21.59 -23.14 22.18
CA ALA A 26 -22.69 -23.95 22.69
C ALA A 26 -23.87 -24.05 21.71
N LYS A 27 -24.08 -23.01 20.90
CA LYS A 27 -25.09 -22.98 19.83
C LYS A 27 -24.59 -23.52 18.48
N GLY A 28 -23.35 -23.97 18.39
CA GLY A 28 -22.75 -24.46 17.14
C GLY A 28 -22.58 -23.39 16.07
N LEU A 29 -22.56 -22.10 16.46
CA LEU A 29 -22.46 -20.98 15.52
C LEU A 29 -20.99 -20.73 15.15
N THR A 30 -20.75 -20.40 13.87
CA THR A 30 -19.42 -19.98 13.41
C THR A 30 -19.19 -18.50 13.68
N GLN A 31 -17.94 -18.07 13.79
CA GLN A 31 -17.61 -16.64 13.87
C GLN A 31 -18.07 -15.89 12.62
N LEU A 32 -18.06 -16.55 11.45
CA LEU A 32 -18.58 -16.00 10.20
C LEU A 32 -20.07 -15.67 10.30
N PHE A 33 -20.88 -16.60 10.80
CA PHE A 33 -22.31 -16.38 10.99
C PHE A 33 -22.58 -15.19 11.93
N LEU A 34 -21.87 -15.12 13.05
CA LEU A 34 -22.03 -14.05 14.02
C LEU A 34 -21.62 -12.69 13.42
N ALA A 35 -20.52 -12.67 12.66
CA ALA A 35 -20.03 -11.47 11.97
C ALA A 35 -21.05 -10.95 10.94
N THR A 36 -21.60 -11.84 10.11
CA THR A 36 -22.63 -11.49 9.13
C THR A 36 -23.89 -10.97 9.79
N SER A 37 -24.33 -11.58 10.90
CA SER A 37 -25.54 -11.17 11.62
C SER A 37 -25.40 -9.80 12.29
N VAL A 38 -24.21 -9.49 12.83
CA VAL A 38 -23.93 -8.21 13.48
C VAL A 38 -23.57 -7.10 12.47
N GLY A 39 -23.13 -7.48 11.26
CA GLY A 39 -22.68 -6.55 10.23
C GLY A 39 -21.23 -6.10 10.41
N VAL A 40 -20.37 -6.98 10.91
CA VAL A 40 -18.93 -6.73 11.11
C VAL A 40 -18.09 -7.83 10.43
N THR A 41 -16.76 -7.71 10.46
CA THR A 41 -15.88 -8.73 9.91
C THR A 41 -15.68 -9.90 10.89
N THR A 42 -15.27 -11.07 10.40
CA THR A 42 -14.93 -12.22 11.25
C THR A 42 -13.76 -11.94 12.18
N ASP A 43 -12.83 -11.10 11.74
CA ASP A 43 -11.72 -10.63 12.57
C ASP A 43 -12.22 -9.81 13.76
N THR A 44 -13.20 -8.93 13.54
CA THR A 44 -13.86 -8.16 14.61
C THR A 44 -14.47 -9.06 15.68
N ILE A 45 -15.22 -10.11 15.28
CA ILE A 45 -15.77 -11.09 16.24
C ILE A 45 -14.66 -11.84 16.98
N SER A 46 -13.61 -12.26 16.27
CA SER A 46 -12.46 -12.94 16.89
C SER A 46 -11.78 -12.06 17.94
N ARG A 47 -11.62 -10.75 17.67
CA ARG A 47 -11.04 -9.79 18.62
C ARG A 47 -11.93 -9.58 19.85
N TRP A 48 -13.25 -9.50 19.67
CA TRP A 48 -14.22 -9.43 20.78
C TRP A 48 -14.16 -10.67 21.67
N GLU A 49 -14.19 -11.86 21.07
CA GLU A 49 -14.17 -13.14 21.80
C GLU A 49 -12.88 -13.36 22.60
N ASN A 50 -11.75 -12.88 22.09
CA ASN A 50 -10.45 -13.02 22.75
C ASN A 50 -10.11 -11.86 23.70
N LYS A 51 -11.11 -11.06 24.10
CA LYS A 51 -10.98 -9.90 25.01
C LYS A 51 -9.98 -8.84 24.52
N ARG A 52 -9.73 -8.76 23.21
CA ARG A 52 -8.88 -7.69 22.65
C ARG A 52 -9.62 -6.36 22.65
N TYR A 53 -10.95 -6.36 22.38
CA TYR A 53 -11.82 -5.18 22.51
C TYR A 53 -13.10 -5.50 23.27
N PRO A 54 -13.09 -5.43 24.60
CA PRO A 54 -14.29 -5.70 25.39
C PRO A 54 -15.31 -4.56 25.27
N THR A 55 -14.91 -3.33 24.93
CA THR A 55 -15.83 -2.20 24.78
C THR A 55 -16.31 -2.07 23.34
N ILE A 56 -17.62 -2.12 23.12
CA ILE A 56 -18.26 -2.06 21.79
C ILE A 56 -19.44 -1.09 21.80
N LYS A 57 -19.87 -0.62 20.62
CA LYS A 57 -21.11 0.16 20.47
C LYS A 57 -22.28 -0.65 21.03
N LYS A 58 -23.15 -0.04 21.83
CA LYS A 58 -24.33 -0.69 22.42
C LYS A 58 -25.21 -1.34 21.35
N GLU A 59 -25.32 -0.72 20.17
CA GLU A 59 -26.02 -1.29 19.02
C GLU A 59 -25.43 -2.64 18.60
N ASN A 60 -24.10 -2.73 18.50
CA ASN A 60 -23.42 -3.99 18.18
C ASN A 60 -23.59 -5.03 19.29
N GLY A 61 -23.57 -4.59 20.56
CA GLY A 61 -23.88 -5.46 21.70
C GLY A 61 -25.31 -6.02 21.63
N LEU A 62 -26.29 -5.21 21.24
CA LEU A 62 -27.67 -5.64 21.06
C LEU A 62 -27.78 -6.66 19.91
N LYS A 63 -27.15 -6.40 18.76
CA LYS A 63 -27.12 -7.34 17.62
C LYS A 63 -26.42 -8.65 17.99
N LEU A 64 -25.36 -8.59 18.79
CA LEU A 64 -24.65 -9.77 19.29
C LEU A 64 -25.54 -10.59 20.22
N ALA A 65 -26.24 -9.93 21.14
CA ALA A 65 -27.18 -10.58 22.06
C ALA A 65 -28.36 -11.21 21.30
N GLU A 66 -28.89 -10.52 20.30
CA GLU A 66 -29.93 -11.02 19.40
C GLU A 66 -29.47 -12.25 18.61
N ALA A 67 -28.30 -12.18 17.96
CA ALA A 67 -27.73 -13.30 17.22
C ALA A 67 -27.39 -14.51 18.11
N LEU A 68 -27.10 -14.26 19.38
CA LEU A 68 -26.87 -15.28 20.41
C LEU A 68 -28.16 -15.66 21.15
N GLU A 69 -29.31 -15.09 20.80
CA GLU A 69 -30.63 -15.24 21.44
C GLU A 69 -30.56 -15.20 22.98
N VAL A 70 -29.85 -14.21 23.52
CA VAL A 70 -29.73 -13.92 24.96
C VAL A 70 -30.02 -12.44 25.22
N GLU A 71 -30.24 -12.07 26.48
CA GLU A 71 -30.33 -10.66 26.83
C GLU A 71 -28.95 -9.98 26.81
N LEU A 72 -28.92 -8.69 26.48
CA LEU A 72 -27.68 -7.89 26.48
C LEU A 72 -26.93 -8.01 27.82
N ALA A 73 -27.64 -8.03 28.95
CA ALA A 73 -27.03 -8.12 30.27
C ALA A 73 -26.22 -9.42 30.48
N GLU A 74 -26.55 -10.50 29.77
CA GLU A 74 -25.84 -11.77 29.90
C GLU A 74 -24.47 -11.77 29.25
N ILE A 75 -24.24 -10.90 28.27
CA ILE A 75 -22.95 -10.80 27.57
C ILE A 75 -22.06 -9.69 28.11
N LEU A 76 -22.51 -8.91 29.12
CA LEU A 76 -21.71 -7.84 29.73
C LEU A 76 -20.75 -8.38 30.79
N GLU A 77 -19.59 -7.74 30.94
CA GLU A 77 -18.71 -8.01 32.09
C GLU A 77 -19.39 -7.53 33.38
N SER A 78 -19.67 -8.45 34.31
CA SER A 78 -20.03 -8.10 35.68
C SER A 78 -18.81 -7.49 36.35
N VAL A 79 -18.96 -6.30 36.95
CA VAL A 79 -17.92 -5.67 37.78
C VAL A 79 -17.75 -6.52 39.05
N ALA A 80 -17.01 -7.61 38.93
CA ALA A 80 -16.61 -8.49 40.02
C ALA A 80 -15.08 -8.53 40.05
N GLU A 81 -14.57 -8.13 41.20
CA GLU A 81 -13.18 -7.92 41.57
C GLU A 81 -12.35 -9.23 41.53
N ALA A 82 -11.03 -9.07 41.29
CA ALA A 82 -9.91 -10.00 41.59
C ALA A 82 -9.29 -10.88 40.47
N GLU A 83 -8.07 -10.43 40.12
CA GLU A 83 -6.77 -11.12 40.05
C GLU A 83 -6.34 -12.11 38.92
N PRO A 84 -5.04 -12.08 38.53
CA PRO A 84 -4.54 -12.69 37.28
C PRO A 84 -3.65 -13.92 37.49
N GLN A 85 -3.66 -14.84 36.49
CA GLN A 85 -2.54 -15.63 35.91
C GLN A 85 -2.99 -17.04 35.47
N PRO A 86 -2.22 -17.77 34.62
CA PRO A 86 -1.32 -17.33 33.55
C PRO A 86 -1.53 -18.14 32.24
N ALA A 87 -0.82 -17.68 31.21
CA ALA A 87 -0.74 -18.21 29.86
C ALA A 87 -0.43 -19.72 29.74
N ALA A 88 -1.01 -20.36 28.71
CA ALA A 88 -0.47 -21.56 28.09
C ALA A 88 -0.36 -21.36 26.58
N VAL A 89 0.84 -21.65 26.11
CA VAL A 89 1.42 -21.54 24.77
C VAL A 89 0.89 -22.67 23.89
N GLU A 90 0.58 -22.39 22.62
CA GLU A 90 1.10 -23.19 21.50
C GLU A 90 0.79 -22.56 20.13
N ALA A 91 1.86 -22.42 19.35
CA ALA A 91 1.89 -22.07 17.93
C ALA A 91 2.23 -23.35 17.12
N PRO A 92 2.49 -23.29 15.81
CA PRO A 92 1.49 -23.32 14.75
C PRO A 92 1.74 -24.49 13.78
N ALA A 93 0.74 -24.87 13.00
CA ALA A 93 0.96 -25.73 11.83
C ALA A 93 0.19 -25.19 10.61
N ALA A 94 0.95 -24.78 9.61
CA ALA A 94 0.57 -24.67 8.20
C ALA A 94 1.50 -25.62 7.42
N PRO A 95 1.43 -25.72 6.07
CA PRO A 95 0.33 -25.52 5.11
C PRO A 95 0.18 -26.79 4.22
N THR A 96 -0.81 -26.88 3.31
CA THR A 96 -0.67 -27.69 2.08
C THR A 96 -1.64 -27.28 0.97
N ALA A 97 -1.02 -26.95 -0.19
CA ALA A 97 -1.37 -27.18 -1.59
C ALA A 97 -2.62 -26.54 -2.28
N ALA A 98 -2.29 -25.80 -3.34
CA ALA A 98 -3.07 -25.63 -4.58
C ALA A 98 -3.17 -26.97 -5.37
N PRO A 99 -4.05 -27.06 -6.39
CA PRO A 99 -3.53 -26.89 -7.75
C PRO A 99 -4.49 -26.28 -8.80
N ALA A 100 -3.86 -25.62 -9.78
CA ALA A 100 -4.01 -25.65 -11.25
C ALA A 100 -5.39 -25.58 -11.99
N ALA A 101 -5.36 -24.75 -13.05
CA ALA A 101 -6.31 -24.63 -14.16
C ALA A 101 -6.38 -25.89 -15.08
N PRO A 102 -7.26 -25.89 -16.10
CA PRO A 102 -6.74 -25.77 -17.47
C PRO A 102 -7.62 -24.98 -18.48
N ALA A 103 -7.03 -24.77 -19.66
CA ALA A 103 -7.48 -24.00 -20.83
C ALA A 103 -8.15 -24.86 -21.93
N ALA A 104 -8.83 -24.21 -22.90
CA ALA A 104 -8.97 -24.53 -24.34
C ALA A 104 -9.81 -23.40 -24.98
N ALA A 105 -9.52 -22.70 -26.09
CA ALA A 105 -8.93 -22.97 -27.42
C ALA A 105 -9.88 -23.70 -28.40
N ASP A 106 -10.29 -22.99 -29.46
CA ASP A 106 -10.74 -23.47 -30.78
C ASP A 106 -10.97 -22.21 -31.66
N ALA A 107 -10.84 -22.12 -32.98
CA ALA A 107 -10.09 -22.81 -34.03
C ALA A 107 -10.24 -21.94 -35.30
N ALA A 108 -9.26 -22.04 -36.22
CA ALA A 108 -9.26 -21.51 -37.60
C ALA A 108 -10.21 -22.34 -38.51
N PRO A 109 -10.29 -22.24 -39.88
CA PRO A 109 -9.37 -21.63 -40.85
C PRO A 109 -9.98 -20.99 -42.14
N ALA A 110 -9.08 -20.60 -43.06
CA ALA A 110 -9.20 -20.02 -44.42
C ALA A 110 -9.84 -20.99 -45.48
N PRO A 111 -9.89 -20.77 -46.84
CA PRO A 111 -8.91 -20.12 -47.74
C PRO A 111 -9.46 -19.37 -49.02
N ALA A 112 -8.53 -19.00 -49.92
CA ALA A 112 -8.58 -18.26 -51.20
C ALA A 112 -9.31 -19.00 -52.38
N PRO A 113 -9.27 -18.63 -53.71
CA PRO A 113 -8.11 -18.19 -54.53
C PRO A 113 -8.41 -17.23 -55.75
N GLU A 114 -7.48 -17.23 -56.70
CA GLU A 114 -7.06 -16.24 -57.71
C GLU A 114 -7.59 -16.45 -59.16
N SER A 115 -7.05 -15.60 -60.08
CA SER A 115 -6.91 -15.70 -61.56
C SER A 115 -8.07 -15.14 -62.40
N GLY A 116 -7.87 -14.53 -63.58
CA GLY A 116 -6.71 -14.30 -64.45
C GLY A 116 -7.21 -13.71 -65.79
N GLY A 117 -6.31 -13.23 -66.66
CA GLY A 117 -6.65 -12.97 -68.09
C GLY A 117 -5.94 -11.75 -68.71
N GLN A 118 -5.13 -12.02 -69.75
CA GLN A 118 -4.29 -11.10 -70.51
C GLN A 118 -4.86 -10.82 -71.93
N GLN A 119 -4.44 -9.67 -72.52
CA GLN A 119 -4.17 -9.37 -73.96
C GLN A 119 -5.36 -9.33 -74.95
N GLU A 120 -5.45 -8.44 -75.96
CA GLU A 120 -4.53 -8.20 -77.12
C GLU A 120 -4.97 -6.95 -77.96
N GLU A 121 -4.00 -6.15 -78.45
CA GLU A 121 -3.82 -5.55 -79.82
C GLU A 121 -4.93 -4.69 -80.54
N GLU A 122 -4.72 -3.65 -81.39
CA GLU A 122 -3.60 -2.93 -82.07
C GLU A 122 -4.21 -1.64 -82.77
N PRO A 123 -3.57 -0.91 -83.73
CA PRO A 123 -2.81 0.35 -83.62
C PRO A 123 -3.43 1.62 -84.27
N ALA A 124 -2.77 2.79 -84.15
CA ALA A 124 -2.39 3.65 -85.30
C ALA A 124 -1.72 4.99 -84.92
N ALA A 125 -0.67 5.34 -85.69
CA ALA A 125 -0.16 6.67 -86.03
C ALA A 125 0.78 7.43 -85.06
N GLU A 126 2.04 7.00 -85.05
CA GLU A 126 3.23 7.76 -85.49
C GLU A 126 3.18 9.30 -85.54
N GLN A 127 3.98 9.96 -84.68
CA GLN A 127 4.78 11.16 -85.03
C GLN A 127 6.13 11.21 -84.26
N VAL A 128 7.19 10.96 -85.04
CA VAL A 128 8.61 11.34 -85.02
C VAL A 128 9.20 12.14 -83.83
N LEU A 129 10.31 11.62 -83.29
CA LEU A 129 11.22 12.15 -82.24
C LEU A 129 11.99 13.44 -82.65
N PRO A 130 12.65 14.14 -81.70
CA PRO A 130 14.03 13.76 -81.41
C PRO A 130 14.35 13.51 -79.93
N ALA A 131 15.25 12.57 -79.74
CA ALA A 131 15.67 11.99 -78.48
C ALA A 131 16.41 12.99 -77.55
N ALA A 132 15.92 13.13 -76.33
CA ALA A 132 16.75 13.54 -75.20
C ALA A 132 17.24 12.26 -74.49
N ARG A 133 18.55 12.01 -74.54
CA ARG A 133 19.20 10.92 -73.81
C ARG A 133 18.92 11.10 -72.31
N PRO A 134 18.38 10.10 -71.58
CA PRO A 134 18.42 10.18 -70.13
C PRO A 134 19.90 10.13 -69.72
N PRO A 135 20.35 10.98 -68.77
CA PRO A 135 21.69 10.86 -68.26
C PRO A 135 21.84 9.46 -67.68
N SER A 136 22.82 8.71 -68.18
CA SER A 136 23.22 7.44 -67.62
C SER A 136 23.64 7.71 -66.18
N TRP A 137 22.74 7.49 -65.23
CA TRP A 137 23.12 7.43 -63.82
C TRP A 137 24.17 6.33 -63.74
N PRO A 138 25.42 6.66 -63.38
CA PRO A 138 26.44 5.63 -63.34
C PRO A 138 26.04 4.65 -62.25
N LYS A 139 26.53 3.41 -62.36
CA LYS A 139 26.27 2.25 -61.48
C LYS A 139 26.58 2.47 -59.98
N PHE A 140 26.82 3.72 -59.56
CA PHE A 140 27.05 4.22 -58.21
C PHE A 140 25.79 4.74 -57.50
N ALA A 141 24.67 4.98 -58.21
CA ALA A 141 23.42 5.41 -57.56
C ALA A 141 22.88 4.34 -56.58
N GLY A 142 22.98 3.06 -56.93
CA GLY A 142 22.60 1.95 -56.04
C GLY A 142 23.52 1.81 -54.83
N ALA A 143 24.83 2.04 -55.01
CA ALA A 143 25.81 1.94 -53.93
C ALA A 143 25.63 3.04 -52.87
N GLY A 144 25.27 4.26 -53.28
CA GLY A 144 24.95 5.35 -52.36
C GLY A 144 23.70 5.08 -51.51
N VAL A 145 22.66 4.50 -52.11
CA VAL A 145 21.43 4.10 -51.40
C VAL A 145 21.71 2.96 -50.42
N LEU A 146 22.53 1.98 -50.81
CA LEU A 146 22.93 0.87 -49.94
C LEU A 146 23.79 1.35 -48.76
N LEU A 147 24.71 2.30 -48.99
CA LEU A 147 25.49 2.92 -47.93
C LEU A 147 24.61 3.73 -46.98
N LEU A 148 23.65 4.50 -47.48
CA LEU A 148 22.69 5.25 -46.65
C LEU A 148 21.80 4.31 -45.84
N ALA A 149 21.32 3.21 -46.44
CA ALA A 149 20.54 2.19 -45.74
C ALA A 149 21.39 1.48 -44.66
N LEU A 150 22.65 1.16 -44.97
CA LEU A 150 23.60 0.60 -44.00
C LEU A 150 23.86 1.56 -42.85
N LEU A 151 24.10 2.85 -43.14
CA LEU A 151 24.32 3.88 -42.13
C LEU A 151 23.06 4.14 -41.30
N ALA A 152 21.87 4.09 -41.90
CA ALA A 152 20.61 4.18 -41.18
C ALA A 152 20.35 2.96 -40.30
N PHE A 153 20.67 1.75 -40.77
CA PHE A 153 20.59 0.52 -39.99
C PHE A 153 21.61 0.51 -38.85
N LEU A 154 22.85 0.93 -39.11
CA LEU A 154 23.89 1.06 -38.09
C LEU A 154 23.52 2.16 -37.08
N GLY A 155 22.93 3.26 -37.55
CA GLY A 155 22.37 4.31 -36.71
C GLY A 155 21.26 3.78 -35.82
N TRP A 156 20.24 3.13 -36.39
CA TRP A 156 19.15 2.50 -35.64
C TRP A 156 19.64 1.46 -34.63
N TRP A 157 20.67 0.69 -34.98
CA TRP A 157 21.30 -0.30 -34.10
C TRP A 157 22.10 0.34 -32.95
N VAL A 158 22.71 1.50 -33.21
CA VAL A 158 23.58 2.20 -32.24
C VAL A 158 22.82 3.21 -31.39
N TYR A 159 21.65 3.69 -31.83
CA TYR A 159 20.76 4.54 -31.02
C TYR A 159 19.83 3.66 -30.19
N PRO A 160 20.13 3.38 -28.90
CA PRO A 160 19.15 2.75 -28.04
C PRO A 160 17.93 3.67 -28.00
N VAL A 161 16.78 3.17 -28.45
CA VAL A 161 15.48 3.78 -28.20
C VAL A 161 15.38 3.88 -26.67
N SER A 162 15.62 5.08 -26.15
CA SER A 162 15.47 5.33 -24.72
C SER A 162 13.98 5.22 -24.42
N GLU A 163 13.56 4.17 -23.74
CA GLU A 163 12.19 4.06 -23.24
C GLU A 163 11.87 5.32 -22.44
N GLN A 164 10.90 6.11 -22.92
CA GLN A 164 10.42 7.30 -22.25
C GLN A 164 9.38 6.87 -21.22
N PHE A 165 9.84 6.54 -20.02
CA PHE A 165 8.98 6.33 -18.87
C PHE A 165 9.20 7.44 -17.84
N THR A 166 8.18 7.69 -17.03
CA THR A 166 8.23 8.55 -15.86
C THR A 166 8.31 7.69 -14.61
N ILE A 167 9.06 8.18 -13.63
CA ILE A 167 9.10 7.61 -12.29
C ILE A 167 8.79 8.71 -11.29
N THR A 168 8.02 8.36 -10.26
CA THR A 168 7.72 9.23 -9.14
C THR A 168 8.04 8.51 -7.84
N ALA A 169 8.56 9.26 -6.87
CA ALA A 169 8.74 8.78 -5.51
C ALA A 169 8.15 9.81 -4.55
N SER A 170 7.19 9.38 -3.73
CA SER A 170 6.55 10.22 -2.72
C SER A 170 6.61 9.54 -1.35
N ARG A 171 6.87 10.33 -0.32
CA ARG A 171 6.88 9.91 1.07
C ARG A 171 5.64 10.41 1.78
N LEU A 172 4.97 9.47 2.43
CA LEU A 172 3.97 9.69 3.44
C LEU A 172 4.67 9.64 4.81
N LEU A 173 4.71 10.79 5.47
CA LEU A 173 5.31 10.99 6.79
C LEU A 173 4.26 11.71 7.66
N PRO A 174 3.96 11.17 8.86
CA PRO A 174 3.12 11.85 9.83
C PRO A 174 3.61 13.26 10.13
N ARG A 175 2.68 14.20 10.36
CA ARG A 175 3.03 15.60 10.62
C ARG A 175 3.72 15.79 11.96
N HIS A 176 3.39 14.92 12.91
CA HIS A 176 3.98 14.96 14.23
C HIS A 176 4.10 13.56 14.84
N THR A 177 4.87 13.48 15.92
CA THR A 177 5.05 12.29 16.73
C THR A 177 5.40 12.68 18.16
N VAL A 178 5.39 11.70 19.05
CA VAL A 178 5.95 11.82 20.39
C VAL A 178 7.35 11.23 20.43
N ALA A 179 8.24 11.87 21.18
CA ALA A 179 9.59 11.38 21.43
C ALA A 179 9.57 9.96 22.01
N GLY A 180 10.37 9.06 21.42
CA GLY A 180 10.49 7.67 21.81
C GLY A 180 9.36 6.75 21.33
N GLN A 181 8.24 7.29 20.85
CA GLN A 181 7.16 6.51 20.28
C GLN A 181 7.47 6.10 18.83
N PRO A 182 7.24 4.82 18.46
CA PRO A 182 7.29 4.40 17.06
C PRO A 182 6.20 5.07 16.22
N PHE A 183 6.55 5.45 14.99
CA PHE A 183 5.59 5.90 13.98
C PHE A 183 5.95 5.33 12.60
N PRO A 184 4.95 5.12 11.73
CA PRO A 184 5.17 4.59 10.40
C PRO A 184 5.61 5.69 9.41
N VAL A 185 6.40 5.30 8.43
CA VAL A 185 6.72 6.10 7.25
C VAL A 185 6.60 5.20 6.03
N ALA A 186 6.02 5.69 4.94
CA ALA A 186 5.90 4.95 3.69
C ALA A 186 6.44 5.76 2.50
N ILE A 187 7.21 5.11 1.65
CA ILE A 187 7.70 5.68 0.38
C ILE A 187 7.07 4.87 -0.74
N THR A 188 6.25 5.54 -1.56
CA THR A 188 5.64 4.94 -2.74
C THR A 188 6.45 5.31 -3.96
N VAL A 189 6.96 4.30 -4.66
CA VAL A 189 7.64 4.48 -5.95
C VAL A 189 6.77 3.90 -7.03
N ALA A 190 6.35 4.75 -7.97
CA ALA A 190 5.49 4.37 -9.09
C ALA A 190 6.16 4.72 -10.41
N SER A 191 6.00 3.84 -11.40
CA SER A 191 6.43 4.09 -12.77
C SER A 191 5.38 3.63 -13.77
N ASN A 192 5.30 4.32 -14.90
CA ASN A 192 4.49 3.92 -16.06
C ASN A 192 5.29 3.13 -17.11
N SER A 193 6.49 2.65 -16.76
CA SER A 193 7.30 1.80 -17.63
C SER A 193 6.55 0.53 -18.01
N THR A 194 6.65 0.13 -19.27
CA THR A 194 6.11 -1.15 -19.78
C THR A 194 7.01 -2.33 -19.45
N THR A 195 8.25 -2.07 -19.02
CA THR A 195 9.20 -3.10 -18.60
C THR A 195 9.56 -2.94 -17.12
N PRO A 196 9.78 -4.05 -16.37
CA PRO A 196 10.11 -3.94 -14.95
C PRO A 196 11.46 -3.26 -14.72
N LEU A 197 11.51 -2.29 -13.80
CA LEU A 197 12.66 -1.42 -13.56
C LEU A 197 13.43 -1.84 -12.32
N SER A 198 14.75 -1.99 -12.45
CA SER A 198 15.64 -2.13 -11.29
C SER A 198 16.02 -0.76 -10.73
N LEU A 199 15.77 -0.57 -9.44
CA LEU A 199 16.00 0.67 -8.71
C LEU A 199 16.64 0.46 -7.34
N ILE A 200 17.21 1.54 -6.81
CA ILE A 200 17.72 1.64 -5.44
C ILE A 200 16.99 2.78 -4.74
N VAL A 201 16.19 2.48 -3.73
CA VAL A 201 15.65 3.49 -2.80
C VAL A 201 16.65 3.68 -1.67
N ARG A 202 17.01 4.93 -1.39
CA ARG A 202 17.83 5.34 -0.25
C ARG A 202 17.03 6.30 0.61
N GLU A 203 16.94 6.01 1.90
CA GLU A 203 16.29 6.88 2.88
C GLU A 203 17.29 7.20 3.99
N ASN A 204 17.54 8.48 4.21
CA ASN A 204 18.39 9.01 5.26
C ASN A 204 17.52 9.45 6.43
N LEU A 205 17.66 8.74 7.55
CA LEU A 205 16.96 9.02 8.78
C LEU A 205 17.65 10.18 9.54
N PRO A 206 16.88 11.02 10.24
CA PRO A 206 17.42 12.13 11.01
C PRO A 206 18.29 11.67 12.19
N GLU A 207 19.00 12.62 12.80
CA GLU A 207 19.73 12.35 14.03
C GLU A 207 18.81 11.89 15.16
N GLY A 208 19.30 10.96 15.99
CA GLY A 208 18.49 10.38 17.06
C GLY A 208 17.41 9.40 16.59
N ALA A 209 17.27 9.15 15.29
CA ALA A 209 16.37 8.13 14.78
C ALA A 209 16.88 6.71 15.03
N ALA A 210 15.96 5.80 15.33
CA ALA A 210 16.20 4.37 15.39
C ALA A 210 15.20 3.66 14.48
N LEU A 211 15.71 3.00 13.44
CA LEU A 211 14.93 2.10 12.59
C LEU A 211 14.54 0.85 13.38
N LEU A 212 13.26 0.47 13.34
CA LEU A 212 12.72 -0.67 14.10
C LEU A 212 12.39 -1.85 13.20
N SER A 213 11.72 -1.60 12.08
CA SER A 213 11.35 -2.61 11.09
C SER A 213 11.10 -1.95 9.73
N ALA A 214 11.16 -2.73 8.65
CA ALA A 214 10.85 -2.26 7.31
C ALA A 214 10.21 -3.36 6.45
N VAL A 215 9.30 -2.96 5.58
CA VAL A 215 8.59 -3.79 4.60
C VAL A 215 8.61 -3.11 3.23
N PRO A 216 9.10 -3.77 2.17
CA PRO A 216 9.81 -5.06 2.22
C PRO A 216 11.11 -4.93 3.04
N ALA A 217 11.69 -6.07 3.42
CA ALA A 217 12.99 -6.09 4.08
C ALA A 217 14.02 -5.29 3.26
N TYR A 218 14.77 -4.43 3.96
CA TYR A 218 15.83 -3.61 3.37
C TYR A 218 17.00 -4.49 2.91
N SER A 219 17.72 -4.02 1.90
CA SER A 219 18.91 -4.69 1.37
C SER A 219 20.15 -4.39 2.20
N ALA A 220 20.24 -3.17 2.74
CA ALA A 220 21.30 -2.77 3.66
C ALA A 220 20.83 -1.62 4.57
N TYR A 221 21.42 -1.54 5.76
CA TYR A 221 21.28 -0.41 6.67
C TYR A 221 22.67 0.00 7.18
N GLU A 222 22.99 1.29 7.09
CA GLU A 222 24.28 1.84 7.51
C GLU A 222 24.10 2.72 8.75
N ASP A 223 24.40 2.16 9.93
CA ASP A 223 24.13 2.81 11.23
C ASP A 223 24.72 4.21 11.37
N LYS A 224 25.98 4.41 10.93
CA LYS A 224 26.68 5.70 11.05
C LYS A 224 26.08 6.78 10.13
N ALA A 225 25.73 6.39 8.91
CA ALA A 225 25.10 7.27 7.94
C ALA A 225 23.58 7.42 8.17
N ARG A 226 22.99 6.54 9.00
CA ARG A 226 21.55 6.41 9.24
C ARG A 226 20.79 6.23 7.93
N GLU A 227 21.35 5.44 7.03
CA GLU A 227 20.85 5.28 5.66
C GLU A 227 20.31 3.87 5.46
N VAL A 228 19.03 3.79 5.08
CA VAL A 228 18.34 2.55 4.72
C VAL A 228 18.33 2.41 3.20
N LYS A 229 18.64 1.22 2.67
CA LYS A 229 18.74 0.95 1.24
C LYS A 229 17.87 -0.23 0.84
N TRP A 230 17.07 -0.05 -0.22
CA TRP A 230 16.36 -1.14 -0.88
C TRP A 230 16.77 -1.24 -2.34
N LEU A 231 17.28 -2.40 -2.75
CA LEU A 231 17.53 -2.76 -4.14
C LEU A 231 16.41 -3.69 -4.60
N ARG A 232 15.57 -3.24 -5.52
CA ARG A 232 14.42 -4.02 -6.01
C ARG A 232 14.19 -3.80 -7.49
N LYS A 233 13.54 -4.79 -8.11
CA LYS A 233 12.89 -4.65 -9.40
C LYS A 233 11.42 -4.38 -9.14
N ILE A 234 10.86 -3.32 -9.72
CA ILE A 234 9.45 -2.98 -9.60
C ILE A 234 8.75 -3.14 -10.96
N ASP A 235 7.47 -3.46 -10.92
CA ASP A 235 6.57 -3.48 -12.07
C ASP A 235 5.35 -2.65 -11.69
N GLY A 236 5.21 -1.46 -12.30
CA GLY A 236 4.25 -0.46 -11.86
C GLY A 236 4.64 0.26 -10.56
N SER A 237 3.96 -0.06 -9.45
CA SER A 237 4.07 0.66 -8.17
C SER A 237 4.50 -0.26 -7.02
N GLN A 238 5.37 0.24 -6.14
CA GLN A 238 5.86 -0.46 -4.95
C GLN A 238 5.93 0.49 -3.77
N VAL A 239 5.43 0.02 -2.61
CA VAL A 239 5.54 0.71 -1.33
C VAL A 239 6.73 0.17 -0.53
N PHE A 240 7.51 1.07 0.06
CA PHE A 240 8.59 0.80 1.00
C PHE A 240 8.25 1.51 2.31
N ALA A 241 7.76 0.76 3.29
CA ALA A 241 7.36 1.30 4.57
C ALA A 241 8.28 0.83 5.70
N TYR A 242 8.39 1.64 6.75
CA TYR A 242 9.22 1.31 7.90
C TYR A 242 8.70 1.97 9.17
N MET A 243 9.03 1.35 10.31
CA MET A 243 8.77 1.90 11.63
C MET A 243 10.05 2.54 12.15
N VAL A 244 9.94 3.78 12.64
CA VAL A 244 11.05 4.53 13.20
C VAL A 244 10.60 5.19 14.51
N LYS A 245 11.54 5.44 15.41
CA LYS A 245 11.33 6.30 16.59
C LYS A 245 12.44 7.32 16.71
N LEU A 246 12.12 8.48 17.26
CA LEU A 246 13.06 9.58 17.47
C LEU A 246 13.39 9.72 18.96
N LYS A 247 14.67 9.84 19.31
CA LYS A 247 15.10 10.00 20.70
C LYS A 247 15.03 11.44 21.20
N GLN A 248 15.11 12.42 20.31
CA GLN A 248 15.11 13.83 20.68
C GLN A 248 13.73 14.21 21.28
N PRO A 249 13.69 14.98 22.38
CA PRO A 249 12.46 15.20 23.15
C PRO A 249 11.47 16.15 22.49
N GLU A 250 11.96 17.06 21.66
CA GLU A 250 11.18 18.13 21.03
C GLU A 250 11.86 18.62 19.74
N GLY A 251 11.20 19.53 19.02
CA GLY A 251 11.69 20.13 17.79
C GLY A 251 11.22 19.41 16.55
N ALA A 252 11.97 19.53 15.46
CA ALA A 252 11.62 18.95 14.16
C ALA A 252 12.71 18.00 13.68
N ALA A 253 12.32 16.96 12.95
CA ALA A 253 13.25 16.01 12.35
C ALA A 253 13.02 15.91 10.85
N ALA A 254 14.09 16.11 10.07
CA ALA A 254 14.04 16.10 8.61
C ALA A 254 14.47 14.75 8.05
N PHE A 255 13.67 14.20 7.14
CA PHE A 255 13.92 12.99 6.39
C PHE A 255 14.28 13.36 4.96
N THR A 256 15.27 12.68 4.39
CA THR A 256 15.68 12.89 2.99
C THR A 256 15.81 11.54 2.30
N GLY A 257 15.39 11.47 1.05
CA GLY A 257 15.36 10.21 0.32
C GLY A 257 15.63 10.41 -1.16
N LYS A 258 16.21 9.40 -1.79
CA LYS A 258 16.59 9.39 -3.21
C LYS A 258 16.29 8.03 -3.82
N VAL A 259 15.81 8.01 -5.06
CA VAL A 259 15.64 6.79 -5.85
C VAL A 259 16.58 6.85 -7.05
N ALA A 260 17.48 5.88 -7.15
CA ALA A 260 18.41 5.74 -8.28
C ALA A 260 17.95 4.63 -9.22
N LEU A 261 18.05 4.88 -10.53
CA LEU A 261 17.65 3.96 -11.58
C LEU A 261 18.84 3.33 -12.29
N SER A 262 18.67 2.09 -12.72
CA SER A 262 19.69 1.37 -13.51
C SER A 262 19.80 1.85 -14.96
N ARG A 263 18.71 2.32 -15.57
CA ARG A 263 18.62 2.81 -16.97
C ARG A 263 17.55 3.92 -17.08
N GLY A 264 17.60 4.73 -18.14
CA GLY A 264 16.64 5.84 -18.39
C GLY A 264 17.21 7.25 -18.16
N VAL A 265 16.53 8.28 -18.67
CA VAL A 265 16.84 9.71 -18.42
C VAL A 265 16.36 10.06 -17.00
N GLY A 266 17.18 10.74 -16.19
CA GLY A 266 16.89 10.98 -14.77
C GLY A 266 17.40 9.86 -13.87
N ARG A 267 18.72 9.59 -13.92
CA ARG A 267 19.43 8.53 -13.17
C ARG A 267 19.14 8.51 -11.66
N GLN A 268 18.66 9.61 -11.11
CA GLN A 268 18.26 9.72 -9.72
C GLN A 268 17.15 10.77 -9.57
N ILE A 269 16.12 10.43 -8.81
CA ILE A 269 15.06 11.37 -8.39
C ILE A 269 15.08 11.52 -6.87
N GLU A 270 14.65 12.67 -6.37
CA GLU A 270 14.44 12.87 -4.93
C GLU A 270 13.06 12.35 -4.52
N VAL A 271 12.97 11.86 -3.28
CA VAL A 271 11.69 11.47 -2.69
C VAL A 271 10.96 12.74 -2.26
N SER A 272 9.83 13.00 -2.91
CA SER A 272 8.96 14.15 -2.66
C SER A 272 7.97 13.89 -1.51
N GLY A 273 7.11 14.85 -1.19
CA GLY A 273 6.11 14.74 -0.12
C GLY A 273 6.60 15.30 1.22
N ASN A 274 5.96 14.87 2.31
CA ASN A 274 6.31 15.36 3.64
C ASN A 274 7.74 14.94 4.01
N ALA A 275 8.57 15.91 4.40
CA ALA A 275 9.98 15.69 4.73
C ALA A 275 10.31 16.02 6.18
N VAL A 276 9.38 16.61 6.94
CA VAL A 276 9.62 17.03 8.32
C VAL A 276 8.50 16.50 9.20
N VAL A 277 8.87 15.92 10.34
CA VAL A 277 7.96 15.55 11.43
C VAL A 277 8.24 16.43 12.64
N GLN A 278 7.19 16.97 13.25
CA GLN A 278 7.27 17.71 14.51
C GLN A 278 7.24 16.76 15.70
N ILE A 279 8.01 17.05 16.74
CA ILE A 279 8.07 16.24 17.95
C ILE A 279 7.38 17.00 19.06
N GLY A 280 6.28 16.43 19.55
CA GLY A 280 5.43 17.03 20.57
C GLY A 280 4.75 15.98 21.42
N GLN A 281 3.46 16.19 21.67
CA GLN A 281 2.64 15.39 22.58
C GLN A 281 1.50 14.63 21.89
N PHE A 282 1.32 14.86 20.60
CA PHE A 282 0.22 14.30 19.83
C PHE A 282 0.62 12.98 19.17
N HIS A 283 -0.31 12.04 19.14
CA HIS A 283 -0.15 10.74 18.53
C HIS A 283 -0.03 10.89 17.01
N TRP A 284 0.85 10.14 16.34
CA TRP A 284 1.14 10.34 14.91
C TRP A 284 -0.07 10.21 13.95
N ALA A 285 -1.12 9.52 14.41
CA ALA A 285 -2.37 9.30 13.66
C ALA A 285 -3.42 10.41 13.85
N ASP A 286 -3.27 11.25 14.87
CA ASP A 286 -4.04 12.49 15.00
C ASP A 286 -3.41 13.47 13.99
N ALA A 287 -4.11 13.84 12.93
CA ALA A 287 -3.53 14.57 11.79
C ALA A 287 -3.60 16.09 12.00
N ASP A 288 -4.59 16.56 12.76
CA ASP A 288 -4.82 17.98 13.04
C ASP A 288 -4.32 18.44 14.43
N ALA A 289 -3.84 17.50 15.24
CA ALA A 289 -3.28 17.71 16.57
C ALA A 289 -4.30 18.27 17.58
N ASP A 290 -5.56 17.84 17.52
CA ASP A 290 -6.61 18.27 18.44
C ASP A 290 -6.70 17.42 19.73
N GLY A 291 -5.93 16.33 19.82
CA GLY A 291 -5.93 15.41 20.95
C GLY A 291 -6.99 14.31 20.84
N ARG A 292 -7.51 14.06 19.65
CA ARG A 292 -8.46 12.99 19.32
C ARG A 292 -8.01 12.29 18.04
N ILE A 293 -8.59 11.12 17.78
CA ILE A 293 -8.53 10.50 16.46
C ILE A 293 -9.98 10.40 16.00
N SER A 294 -10.30 11.08 14.90
CA SER A 294 -11.61 11.13 14.28
C SER A 294 -11.87 9.92 13.37
N ASP A 295 -13.12 9.76 12.93
CA ASP A 295 -13.50 8.74 11.94
C ASP A 295 -12.71 8.93 10.63
N GLU A 296 -12.48 10.17 10.21
CA GLU A 296 -11.68 10.49 9.03
C GLU A 296 -10.22 10.05 9.20
N GLU A 297 -9.63 10.27 10.37
CA GLU A 297 -8.23 9.94 10.65
C GLU A 297 -7.97 8.44 10.77
N ILE A 298 -8.85 7.69 11.42
CA ILE A 298 -8.71 6.22 11.48
C ILE A 298 -8.87 5.60 10.09
N LEU A 299 -9.74 6.15 9.23
CA LEU A 299 -9.87 5.72 7.85
C LEU A 299 -8.60 6.01 7.04
N MET A 300 -8.00 7.19 7.21
CA MET A 300 -6.69 7.51 6.61
C MET A 300 -5.61 6.49 7.04
N VAL A 301 -5.54 6.16 8.33
CA VAL A 301 -4.61 5.13 8.82
C VAL A 301 -4.89 3.75 8.22
N SER A 302 -6.17 3.39 8.08
CA SER A 302 -6.58 2.13 7.45
C SER A 302 -6.12 2.05 6.00
N ASP A 303 -6.41 3.08 5.21
CA ASP A 303 -6.12 3.10 3.78
C ASP A 303 -4.62 3.17 3.49
N GLU A 304 -3.89 3.98 4.24
CA GLU A 304 -2.47 4.24 3.98
C GLU A 304 -1.56 3.13 4.49
N PHE A 305 -1.88 2.56 5.65
CA PHE A 305 -0.93 1.72 6.38
C PHE A 305 -1.43 0.31 6.71
N SER A 306 -2.73 0.10 6.93
CA SER A 306 -3.24 -1.23 7.32
C SER A 306 -3.14 -2.26 6.19
N GLY A 307 -3.10 -1.82 4.93
CA GLY A 307 -2.84 -2.67 3.77
C GLY A 307 -1.41 -3.21 3.69
N ILE A 308 -0.46 -2.65 4.44
CA ILE A 308 0.96 -3.00 4.37
C ILE A 308 1.25 -4.20 5.27
N LYS A 309 1.04 -5.40 4.73
CA LYS A 309 1.27 -6.67 5.44
C LYS A 309 2.69 -6.77 5.99
N GLY A 310 2.81 -7.02 7.30
CA GLY A 310 4.08 -7.26 7.99
C GLY A 310 4.73 -6.01 8.59
N LEU A 311 4.13 -4.82 8.41
CA LEU A 311 4.60 -3.61 9.07
C LEU A 311 4.07 -3.59 10.52
N ALA A 312 4.98 -3.42 11.49
CA ALA A 312 4.65 -3.52 12.91
C ALA A 312 4.01 -2.23 13.47
N ILE A 313 2.84 -1.86 12.93
CA ILE A 313 2.07 -0.72 13.43
C ILE A 313 1.20 -1.18 14.61
N ASN A 314 1.18 -0.37 15.66
CA ASN A 314 0.30 -0.58 16.80
C ASN A 314 -1.11 -0.04 16.52
N ILE A 315 -1.83 -0.70 15.60
CA ILE A 315 -3.20 -0.32 15.23
C ILE A 315 -4.13 -0.37 16.44
N ASP A 316 -3.92 -1.31 17.37
CA ASP A 316 -4.71 -1.45 18.60
C ASP A 316 -4.74 -0.15 19.42
N GLN A 317 -3.60 0.54 19.55
CA GLN A 317 -3.54 1.83 20.26
C GLN A 317 -4.25 2.96 19.50
N VAL A 318 -4.18 2.97 18.17
CA VAL A 318 -4.88 3.97 17.34
C VAL A 318 -6.40 3.80 17.48
N GLU A 319 -6.89 2.56 17.40
CA GLU A 319 -8.29 2.22 17.60
C GLU A 319 -8.76 2.53 19.03
N GLU A 320 -7.95 2.24 20.06
CA GLU A 320 -8.28 2.57 21.45
C GLU A 320 -8.47 4.08 21.66
N ILE A 321 -7.58 4.90 21.09
CA ILE A 321 -7.68 6.36 21.14
C ILE A 321 -8.93 6.85 20.39
N TRP A 322 -9.19 6.30 19.20
CA TRP A 322 -10.37 6.64 18.38
C TRP A 322 -11.69 6.30 19.09
N LEU A 323 -11.74 5.19 19.84
CA LEU A 323 -12.93 4.81 20.61
C LEU A 323 -13.15 5.68 21.86
N GLY A 324 -12.12 6.39 22.33
CA GLY A 324 -12.21 7.28 23.48
C GLY A 324 -12.75 8.67 23.13
N SER A 325 -12.93 9.51 24.15
CA SER A 325 -13.31 10.92 23.96
C SER A 325 -12.11 11.84 23.66
N GLY A 326 -10.92 11.26 23.58
CA GLY A 326 -9.63 11.91 23.31
C GLY A 326 -8.50 11.21 24.04
N TYR A 327 -7.32 11.81 24.05
CA TYR A 327 -6.15 11.26 24.73
C TYR A 327 -5.22 12.34 25.27
N VAL A 328 -4.39 11.95 26.24
CA VAL A 328 -3.31 12.79 26.75
C VAL A 328 -2.02 11.99 26.79
N TRP A 329 -0.90 12.61 26.41
CA TRP A 329 0.42 12.02 26.57
C TRP A 329 0.89 12.10 28.03
N ASN A 330 1.08 10.95 28.66
CA ASN A 330 1.66 10.86 30.00
C ASN A 330 3.20 10.73 29.89
N LYS A 331 3.92 11.83 30.17
CA LYS A 331 5.40 11.89 30.09
C LYS A 331 6.11 10.94 31.05
N GLU A 332 5.55 10.72 32.24
CA GLU A 332 6.16 9.86 33.27
C GLU A 332 6.06 8.39 32.90
N LYS A 333 4.86 7.96 32.47
CA LYS A 333 4.58 6.58 32.05
C LYS A 333 5.00 6.28 30.61
N LYS A 334 5.35 7.32 29.83
CA LYS A 334 5.68 7.26 28.40
C LYS A 334 4.63 6.51 27.57
N ARG A 335 3.35 6.81 27.83
CA ARG A 335 2.21 6.22 27.12
C ARG A 335 1.10 7.25 26.93
N PHE A 336 0.25 7.01 25.94
CA PHE A 336 -1.01 7.73 25.81
C PHE A 336 -2.01 7.18 26.84
N GLU A 337 -2.73 8.08 27.49
CA GLU A 337 -3.85 7.75 28.37
C GLU A 337 -5.13 8.23 27.67
N VAL A 338 -5.98 7.27 27.32
CA VAL A 338 -7.25 7.52 26.63
C VAL A 338 -8.27 8.07 27.63
N LEU A 339 -8.96 9.13 27.23
CA LEU A 339 -10.01 9.75 28.01
C LEU A 339 -11.32 8.97 27.82
N PRO A 340 -12.05 8.69 28.92
CA PRO A 340 -13.26 7.86 28.91
C PRO A 340 -14.44 8.49 28.16
#